data_AF-A0A0A2KDR8-F1
#
_entry.id   AF-A0A0A2KDR8-F1
#
_cell.length_a   1.000
_cell.length_b   1.000
_cell.length_c   1.000
_cell.angle_alpha   90.00
_cell.angle_beta   90.00
_cell.angle_gamma   90.00
#
_symmetry.space_group_name_H-M   'P 1'
#
loop_
_entity.id
_entity.type
_entity.pdbx_description
1 polymer ?
#
loop_
_entity_poly.entity_id
_entity_poly.type
_entity_poly.pdbx_seq_one_letter_code
_entity_poly.pdbx_strand_id
1 'polypeptide(L)'
;MDKNPETELLAANSSRGREASAYLSFVVDLYNELPEYSIFLHANPDQWHNDLFGPKTSSALHSLRREAVDAMGYLNLRCTNDPGCPIHVNPNNPTQTDIDKNDARANFRRIYKDIFGEDADVPEHIGGICCAQFAVSRARIWQRPKSDYIRMLNWVNEKSVPLVDDYGVGWVFETLWHIVFGMEGVQLLPSLRTMPVRQLWMVWTLAIWKNSYGHYGTTKEAA
;
A
#
# COMPACT_ATOMS: atom_id res chain seq x y z
N MET A 1 -8.59 -21.05 -0.21
CA MET A 1 -8.43 -21.07 1.26
C MET A 1 -7.78 -22.38 1.65
N ASP A 2 -6.96 -22.36 2.69
CA ASP A 2 -6.31 -23.58 3.19
C ASP A 2 -7.33 -24.62 3.63
N LYS A 3 -6.97 -25.89 3.46
CA LYS A 3 -7.83 -27.01 3.86
C LYS A 3 -8.07 -27.05 5.37
N ASN A 4 -7.11 -26.56 6.16
CA ASN A 4 -7.16 -26.44 7.61
C ASN A 4 -6.71 -25.02 8.00
N PRO A 5 -7.61 -24.02 8.01
CA PRO A 5 -7.24 -22.66 8.37
C PRO A 5 -6.93 -22.56 9.86
N GLU A 6 -5.91 -21.78 10.22
CA GLU A 6 -5.66 -21.40 11.61
C GLU A 6 -6.80 -20.50 12.09
N THR A 7 -7.64 -21.01 13.00
CA THR A 7 -8.89 -20.34 13.41
C THR A 7 -8.67 -19.12 14.30
N GLU A 8 -7.45 -18.94 14.82
CA GLU A 8 -7.07 -17.79 15.64
C GLU A 8 -6.59 -16.59 14.79
N LEU A 9 -6.37 -16.81 13.49
CA LEU A 9 -5.99 -15.75 12.56
C LEU A 9 -7.20 -15.18 11.83
N LEU A 10 -7.09 -13.93 11.39
CA LEU A 10 -8.10 -13.29 10.56
C LEU A 10 -8.24 -14.05 9.23
N ALA A 11 -9.43 -14.57 8.97
CA ALA A 11 -9.77 -15.18 7.70
C ALA A 11 -10.18 -14.09 6.70
N ALA A 12 -9.66 -14.18 5.48
CA ALA A 12 -10.09 -13.30 4.41
C ALA A 12 -11.57 -13.57 4.06
N ASN A 13 -12.34 -12.52 3.82
CA ASN A 13 -13.77 -12.57 3.49
C ASN A 13 -14.00 -13.05 2.04
N SER A 14 -12.93 -13.31 1.29
CA SER A 14 -12.95 -13.90 -0.04
C SER A 14 -11.80 -14.87 -0.25
N SER A 15 -12.07 -15.92 -1.00
CA SER A 15 -11.04 -16.80 -1.58
C SER A 15 -10.45 -16.24 -2.88
N ARG A 16 -10.98 -15.13 -3.39
CA ARG A 16 -10.55 -14.45 -4.61
C ARG A 16 -9.79 -13.17 -4.29
N GLY A 17 -8.90 -12.74 -5.18
CA GLY A 17 -8.13 -11.51 -5.07
C GLY A 17 -6.84 -11.63 -4.28
N ARG A 18 -6.38 -12.86 -4.02
CA ARG A 18 -5.09 -13.16 -3.35
C ARG A 18 -4.91 -12.30 -2.08
N GLU A 19 -3.81 -11.55 -1.97
CA GLU A 19 -3.53 -10.67 -0.84
C GLU A 19 -4.53 -9.51 -0.70
N ALA A 20 -5.15 -9.05 -1.79
CA ALA A 20 -6.09 -7.93 -1.73
C ALA A 20 -7.31 -8.23 -0.88
N SER A 21 -7.84 -9.45 -0.95
CA SER A 21 -8.94 -9.88 -0.09
C SER A 21 -8.53 -9.89 1.39
N ALA A 22 -7.36 -10.44 1.70
CA ALA A 22 -6.86 -10.47 3.08
C ALA A 22 -6.66 -9.06 3.65
N TYR A 23 -6.09 -8.14 2.85
CA TYR A 23 -5.79 -6.79 3.29
C TYR A 23 -7.06 -5.95 3.46
N LEU A 24 -7.98 -6.03 2.51
CA LEU A 24 -9.27 -5.35 2.62
C LEU A 24 -10.12 -5.91 3.76
N SER A 25 -10.11 -7.23 3.99
CA SER A 25 -10.76 -7.83 5.15
C SER A 25 -10.23 -7.29 6.46
N PHE A 26 -8.91 -7.27 6.64
CA PHE A 26 -8.30 -6.67 7.83
C PHE A 26 -8.78 -5.23 8.04
N VAL A 27 -8.77 -4.40 6.98
CA VAL A 27 -9.19 -2.99 7.07
C VAL A 27 -10.68 -2.88 7.40
N VAL A 28 -11.55 -3.69 6.78
CA VAL A 28 -13.00 -3.66 7.00
C VAL A 28 -13.34 -4.16 8.40
N ASP A 29 -12.79 -5.28 8.82
CA ASP A 29 -13.17 -5.95 10.06
C ASP A 29 -12.68 -5.16 11.27
N LEU A 30 -11.45 -4.65 11.20
CA LEU A 30 -10.84 -3.87 12.29
C LEU A 30 -10.95 -2.37 12.12
N TYR A 31 -11.73 -1.85 11.16
CA TYR A 31 -11.73 -0.41 10.81
C TYR A 31 -11.76 0.53 12.02
N ASN A 32 -12.60 0.26 13.03
CA ASN A 32 -12.74 1.10 14.23
C ASN A 32 -11.66 0.85 15.30
N GLU A 33 -10.94 -0.26 15.19
CA GLU A 33 -9.98 -0.80 16.15
C GLU A 33 -8.57 -0.92 15.55
N LEU A 34 -8.34 -0.28 14.40
CA LEU A 34 -7.06 -0.36 13.69
C LEU A 34 -5.90 0.01 14.64
N PRO A 35 -4.77 -0.71 14.55
CA PRO A 35 -3.55 -0.31 15.23
C PRO A 35 -3.05 1.01 14.64
N GLU A 36 -2.21 1.74 15.38
CA GLU A 36 -1.64 3.03 14.92
C GLU A 36 -0.96 2.92 13.55
N TYR A 37 -0.31 1.79 13.29
CA TYR A 37 0.30 1.44 12.01
C TYR A 37 -0.11 0.03 11.60
N SER A 38 -0.47 -0.13 10.33
CA SER A 38 -0.72 -1.43 9.71
C SER A 38 0.34 -1.69 8.65
N ILE A 39 0.96 -2.86 8.69
CA ILE A 39 2.02 -3.27 7.75
C ILE A 39 1.54 -4.51 7.01
N PHE A 40 1.44 -4.39 5.70
CA PHE A 40 0.95 -5.43 4.81
C PHE A 40 2.13 -6.04 4.08
N LEU A 41 2.26 -7.38 4.15
CA LEU A 41 3.42 -8.14 3.70
C LEU A 41 2.99 -9.48 3.11
N HIS A 42 3.85 -10.08 2.29
CA HIS A 42 3.73 -11.49 1.95
C HIS A 42 4.37 -12.37 3.04
N ALA A 43 3.80 -13.55 3.27
CA ALA A 43 4.17 -14.40 4.41
C ALA A 43 5.58 -15.02 4.33
N ASN A 44 6.16 -15.22 3.13
CA ASN A 44 7.48 -15.85 3.06
C ASN A 44 8.57 -14.95 3.66
N PRO A 45 9.54 -15.53 4.38
CA PRO A 45 10.62 -14.76 5.02
C PRO A 45 11.58 -14.12 4.01
N ASP A 46 11.74 -14.74 2.85
CA ASP A 46 12.49 -14.22 1.70
C ASP A 46 11.53 -13.83 0.57
N GLN A 47 11.59 -12.58 0.14
CA GLN A 47 10.73 -12.01 -0.89
C GLN A 47 11.57 -11.23 -1.90
N TRP A 48 11.35 -11.48 -3.18
CA TRP A 48 11.92 -10.68 -4.27
C TRP A 48 11.39 -9.23 -4.27
N HIS A 49 10.27 -9.01 -3.57
CA HIS A 49 9.66 -7.70 -3.36
C HIS A 49 10.49 -6.78 -2.43
N ASN A 50 11.42 -7.33 -1.65
CA ASN A 50 12.30 -6.56 -0.78
C ASN A 50 13.59 -6.17 -1.52
N ASP A 51 14.06 -4.93 -1.37
CA ASP A 51 15.19 -4.39 -2.12
C ASP A 51 16.37 -3.92 -1.25
N LEU A 52 16.21 -2.81 -0.54
CA LEU A 52 17.28 -1.97 0.00
C LEU A 52 18.14 -2.70 1.04
N PHE A 53 17.59 -3.72 1.70
CA PHE A 53 18.23 -4.50 2.75
C PHE A 53 18.26 -6.01 2.46
N GLY A 54 18.18 -6.37 1.17
CA GLY A 54 18.14 -7.75 0.70
C GLY A 54 16.74 -8.37 0.78
N PRO A 55 16.62 -9.66 0.42
CA PRO A 55 15.32 -10.32 0.24
C PRO A 55 14.56 -10.55 1.55
N LYS A 56 15.22 -10.41 2.70
CA LYS A 56 14.64 -10.76 3.99
C LYS A 56 13.63 -9.72 4.47
N THR A 57 12.40 -10.17 4.73
CA THR A 57 11.32 -9.32 5.27
C THR A 57 11.71 -8.74 6.64
N SER A 58 12.47 -9.49 7.45
CA SER A 58 12.99 -8.99 8.71
C SER A 58 13.87 -7.76 8.54
N SER A 59 14.75 -7.71 7.53
CA SER A 59 15.61 -6.55 7.27
C SER A 59 14.79 -5.30 6.91
N ALA A 60 13.76 -5.47 6.09
CA ALA A 60 12.84 -4.40 5.71
C ALA A 60 12.11 -3.83 6.94
N LEU A 61 11.58 -4.71 7.81
CA LEU A 61 10.85 -4.31 9.02
C LEU A 61 11.72 -3.60 10.06
N HIS A 62 12.97 -4.05 10.26
CA HIS A 62 13.89 -3.38 11.19
C HIS A 62 14.27 -1.97 10.74
N SER A 63 14.20 -1.72 9.42
CA SER A 63 14.57 -0.45 8.82
C SER A 63 13.40 0.52 8.68
N LEU A 64 12.16 0.02 8.79
CA LEU A 64 10.95 0.85 8.75
C LEU A 64 10.93 1.84 9.91
N ARG A 65 10.91 3.13 9.57
CA ARG A 65 10.77 4.22 10.53
C ARG A 65 9.31 4.64 10.62
N ARG A 66 8.70 4.52 11.80
CA ARG A 66 7.31 4.96 12.05
C ARG A 66 7.11 6.43 11.70
N GLU A 67 8.11 7.26 11.96
CA GLU A 67 8.09 8.70 11.64
C GLU A 67 7.95 8.97 10.13
N ALA A 68 8.48 8.08 9.27
CA ALA A 68 8.28 8.18 7.83
C ALA A 68 6.84 7.83 7.44
N VAL A 69 6.23 6.85 8.12
CA VAL A 69 4.81 6.50 7.94
C VAL A 69 3.91 7.62 8.45
N ASP A 70 4.26 8.30 9.54
CA ASP A 70 3.52 9.48 10.01
C ASP A 70 3.57 10.63 9.01
N ALA A 71 4.76 10.92 8.47
CA ALA A 71 4.97 12.03 7.55
C ALA A 71 4.25 11.82 6.20
N MET A 72 4.22 10.58 5.70
CA MET A 72 3.66 10.26 4.38
C MET A 72 2.23 9.71 4.46
N GLY A 73 1.87 9.06 5.56
CA GLY A 73 0.62 8.33 5.78
C GLY A 73 0.57 6.96 5.10
N TYR A 74 1.23 6.81 3.95
CA TYR A 74 1.42 5.55 3.22
C TYR A 74 2.85 5.47 2.70
N LEU A 75 3.48 4.31 2.84
CA LEU A 75 4.85 4.05 2.40
C LEU A 75 4.95 2.64 1.82
N ASN A 76 5.29 2.52 0.54
CA ASN A 76 5.70 1.24 -0.03
C ASN A 76 7.04 0.83 0.60
N LEU A 77 7.17 -0.44 1.00
CA LEU A 77 8.40 -0.95 1.63
C LEU A 77 9.54 -1.14 0.64
N ARG A 78 9.22 -1.13 -0.66
CA ARG A 78 10.19 -1.08 -1.74
C ARG A 78 10.57 0.38 -2.05
N CYS A 79 11.84 0.58 -2.34
CA CYS A 79 12.50 1.84 -2.67
C CYS A 79 13.05 1.89 -4.11
N THR A 80 12.89 0.84 -4.92
CA THR A 80 13.23 0.84 -6.35
C THR A 80 12.02 1.14 -7.22
N ASN A 81 12.25 1.90 -8.30
CA ASN A 81 11.21 2.26 -9.28
C ASN A 81 10.80 1.11 -10.21
N ASP A 82 11.60 0.05 -10.30
CA ASP A 82 11.29 -1.12 -11.13
C ASP A 82 10.86 -2.29 -10.24
N PRO A 83 9.76 -3.00 -10.57
CA PRO A 83 8.80 -2.69 -11.62
C PRO A 83 7.83 -1.56 -11.20
N GLY A 84 7.25 -0.90 -12.19
CA GLY A 84 6.00 -0.15 -12.05
C GLY A 84 6.04 1.36 -12.20
N CYS A 85 7.17 1.99 -11.94
CA CYS A 85 7.36 3.39 -12.30
C CYS A 85 7.95 3.51 -13.71
N PRO A 86 7.62 4.57 -14.48
CA PRO A 86 6.79 5.71 -14.06
C PRO A 86 5.28 5.49 -14.26
N ILE A 87 4.86 4.60 -15.16
CA ILE A 87 3.44 4.41 -15.53
C ILE A 87 3.17 2.91 -15.68
N HIS A 88 2.15 2.43 -14.97
CA HIS A 88 1.59 1.07 -15.14
C HIS A 88 0.44 1.04 -16.14
N VAL A 89 -0.45 2.03 -16.06
CA VAL A 89 -1.73 2.04 -16.78
C VAL A 89 -2.09 3.45 -17.23
N ASN A 90 -2.65 3.54 -18.43
CA ASN A 90 -3.35 4.72 -18.94
C ASN A 90 -4.85 4.39 -19.00
N PRO A 91 -5.64 4.66 -17.94
CA PRO A 91 -6.99 4.12 -17.81
C PRO A 91 -7.92 4.50 -18.96
N ASN A 92 -7.73 5.69 -19.54
CA ASN A 92 -8.54 6.23 -20.62
C ASN A 92 -7.97 5.94 -22.02
N ASN A 93 -6.81 5.29 -22.14
CA ASN A 93 -6.12 5.08 -23.41
C ASN A 93 -5.44 3.68 -23.47
N PRO A 94 -6.23 2.59 -23.51
CA PRO A 94 -5.69 1.24 -23.65
C PRO A 94 -5.05 1.02 -25.02
N THR A 95 -4.03 0.17 -25.09
CA THR A 95 -3.40 -0.19 -26.37
C THR A 95 -4.23 -1.24 -27.11
N GLN A 96 -4.02 -1.39 -28.43
CA GLN A 96 -4.65 -2.47 -29.19
C GLN A 96 -4.29 -3.85 -28.64
N THR A 97 -3.06 -4.03 -28.15
CA THR A 97 -2.64 -5.28 -27.50
C THR A 97 -3.41 -5.56 -26.22
N ASP A 98 -3.71 -4.55 -25.40
CA ASP A 98 -4.54 -4.72 -24.20
C ASP A 98 -5.95 -5.21 -24.58
N ILE A 99 -6.52 -4.62 -25.63
CA ILE A 99 -7.85 -4.97 -26.14
C ILE A 99 -7.86 -6.40 -26.69
N ASP A 100 -6.93 -6.73 -27.59
CA ASP A 100 -6.86 -8.02 -28.27
C ASP A 100 -6.63 -9.19 -27.29
N LYS A 101 -5.89 -8.93 -26.21
CA LYS A 101 -5.62 -9.92 -25.16
C LYS A 101 -6.66 -9.94 -24.05
N ASN A 102 -7.67 -9.07 -24.11
CA ASN A 102 -8.65 -8.87 -23.04
C ASN A 102 -7.96 -8.64 -21.67
N ASP A 103 -6.90 -7.82 -21.66
CA ASP A 103 -6.14 -7.45 -20.47
C ASP A 103 -6.97 -6.53 -19.56
N ALA A 104 -6.74 -6.56 -18.26
CA ALA A 104 -7.37 -5.66 -17.29
C ALA A 104 -7.22 -4.18 -17.68
N ARG A 105 -6.09 -3.81 -18.31
CA ARG A 105 -5.83 -2.46 -18.84
C ARG A 105 -6.90 -1.98 -19.82
N ALA A 106 -7.47 -2.88 -20.64
CA ALA A 106 -8.52 -2.53 -21.59
C ALA A 106 -9.81 -2.02 -20.93
N ASN A 107 -10.08 -2.47 -19.70
CA ASN A 107 -11.27 -2.12 -18.93
C ASN A 107 -10.97 -1.22 -17.73
N PHE A 108 -9.76 -0.66 -17.63
CA PHE A 108 -9.28 -0.09 -16.37
C PHE A 108 -10.06 1.14 -15.91
N ARG A 109 -10.54 1.99 -16.84
CA ARG A 109 -11.44 3.10 -16.50
C ARG A 109 -12.71 2.63 -15.78
N ARG A 110 -13.31 1.53 -16.26
CA ARG A 110 -14.50 0.93 -15.66
C ARG A 110 -14.15 0.32 -14.30
N ILE A 111 -13.07 -0.45 -14.23
CA ILE A 111 -12.56 -1.05 -12.98
C ILE A 111 -12.35 0.03 -11.91
N TYR A 112 -11.71 1.13 -12.28
CA TYR A 112 -11.43 2.25 -11.38
C TYR A 112 -12.73 2.83 -10.81
N LYS A 113 -13.73 3.11 -11.65
CA LYS A 113 -15.04 3.62 -11.21
C LYS A 113 -15.80 2.61 -10.35
N ASP A 114 -15.74 1.33 -10.69
CA ASP A 114 -16.35 0.29 -9.87
C ASP A 114 -15.75 0.23 -8.44
N ILE A 115 -14.43 0.46 -8.31
CA ILE A 115 -13.67 0.47 -7.06
C ILE A 115 -13.90 1.77 -6.26
N PHE A 116 -13.76 2.93 -6.91
CA PHE A 116 -13.75 4.24 -6.25
C PHE A 116 -15.10 4.97 -6.27
N GLY A 117 -16.08 4.49 -7.02
CA GLY A 117 -17.38 5.10 -7.23
C GLY A 117 -17.54 5.67 -8.65
N GLU A 118 -18.78 5.72 -9.14
CA GLU A 118 -19.08 6.16 -10.52
C GLU A 118 -18.64 7.61 -10.80
N ASP A 119 -18.70 8.46 -9.79
CA ASP A 119 -18.31 9.87 -9.86
C ASP A 119 -16.81 10.10 -9.63
N ALA A 120 -16.02 9.03 -9.41
CA ALA A 120 -14.60 9.16 -9.18
C ALA A 120 -13.89 9.74 -10.40
N ASP A 121 -13.04 10.73 -10.16
CA ASP A 121 -12.13 11.26 -11.17
C ASP A 121 -11.05 10.23 -11.48
N VAL A 122 -10.91 9.88 -12.76
CA VAL A 122 -10.03 8.81 -13.23
C VAL A 122 -8.72 9.44 -13.68
N PRO A 123 -7.58 9.16 -13.01
CA PRO A 123 -6.30 9.70 -13.41
C PRO A 123 -5.96 9.36 -14.86
N GLU A 124 -5.33 10.29 -15.56
CA GLU A 124 -4.84 10.06 -16.93
C GLU A 124 -3.76 8.96 -16.95
N HIS A 125 -2.89 8.99 -15.94
CA HIS A 125 -1.82 8.02 -15.73
C HIS A 125 -1.90 7.46 -14.32
N ILE A 126 -1.71 6.15 -14.20
CA ILE A 126 -1.53 5.48 -12.91
C ILE A 126 -0.15 4.84 -12.91
N GLY A 127 0.62 5.18 -11.88
CA GLY A 127 2.02 4.82 -11.75
C GLY A 127 2.43 4.79 -10.29
N GLY A 128 3.29 3.86 -9.91
CA GLY A 128 3.72 3.73 -8.53
C GLY A 128 4.67 2.56 -8.37
N ILE A 129 5.40 2.55 -7.27
CA ILE A 129 6.24 1.39 -6.92
C ILE A 129 5.32 0.19 -6.81
N CYS A 130 5.63 -0.87 -7.57
CA CYS A 130 4.82 -2.07 -7.63
C CYS A 130 4.77 -2.82 -6.28
N CYS A 131 3.94 -3.85 -6.28
CA CYS A 131 3.80 -4.92 -5.30
C CYS A 131 2.91 -4.54 -4.11
N ALA A 132 2.57 -5.55 -3.31
CA ALA A 132 1.61 -5.42 -2.22
C ALA A 132 2.29 -5.34 -0.83
N GLN A 133 3.49 -4.74 -0.73
CA GLN A 133 4.17 -4.59 0.56
C GLN A 133 4.32 -3.12 0.96
N PHE A 134 3.59 -2.70 1.99
CA PHE A 134 3.52 -1.30 2.39
C PHE A 134 3.16 -1.16 3.87
N ALA A 135 3.48 0.01 4.42
CA ALA A 135 3.03 0.45 5.73
C ALA A 135 2.09 1.66 5.57
N VAL A 136 1.04 1.69 6.39
CA VAL A 136 0.04 2.77 6.38
C VAL A 136 -0.34 3.14 7.80
N SER A 137 -0.50 4.43 8.07
CA SER A 137 -0.98 4.89 9.38
C SER A 137 -2.50 4.74 9.47
N ARG A 138 -3.00 4.49 10.68
CA ARG A 138 -4.45 4.50 10.95
C ARG A 138 -5.13 5.78 10.51
N ALA A 139 -4.49 6.91 10.81
CA ALA A 139 -4.97 8.22 10.42
C ALA A 139 -5.16 8.31 8.90
N ARG A 140 -4.28 7.67 8.10
CA ARG A 140 -4.43 7.63 6.66
C ARG A 140 -5.59 6.74 6.22
N ILE A 141 -5.72 5.53 6.78
CA ILE A 141 -6.85 4.63 6.47
C ILE A 141 -8.19 5.33 6.73
N TRP A 142 -8.31 6.03 7.86
CA TRP A 142 -9.55 6.72 8.24
C TRP A 142 -9.93 7.94 7.39
N GLN A 143 -9.05 8.43 6.52
CA GLN A 143 -9.42 9.49 5.58
C GLN A 143 -10.41 9.00 4.52
N ARG A 144 -10.47 7.68 4.28
CA ARG A 144 -11.45 7.05 3.39
C ARG A 144 -12.51 6.35 4.24
N PRO A 145 -13.82 6.58 4.03
CA PRO A 145 -14.86 5.97 4.86
C PRO A 145 -14.87 4.43 4.71
N LYS A 146 -15.24 3.73 5.80
CA LYS A 146 -15.36 2.26 5.82
C LYS A 146 -16.17 1.68 4.66
N SER A 147 -17.23 2.38 4.24
CA SER A 147 -18.09 1.99 3.11
C SER A 147 -17.34 1.81 1.79
N ASP A 148 -16.26 2.57 1.58
CA ASP A 148 -15.44 2.44 0.38
C ASP A 148 -14.63 1.15 0.40
N TYR A 149 -14.03 0.80 1.54
CA TYR A 149 -13.32 -0.47 1.69
C TYR A 149 -14.26 -1.67 1.53
N ILE A 150 -15.50 -1.56 2.03
CA ILE A 150 -16.54 -2.57 1.80
C ILE A 150 -16.87 -2.68 0.30
N ARG A 151 -17.02 -1.55 -0.40
CA ARG A 151 -17.25 -1.55 -1.85
C ARG A 151 -16.09 -2.21 -2.61
N MET A 152 -14.85 -1.93 -2.23
CA MET A 152 -13.66 -2.56 -2.80
C MET A 152 -13.68 -4.08 -2.60
N LEU A 153 -14.02 -4.54 -1.39
CA LEU A 153 -14.14 -5.96 -1.09
C LEU A 153 -15.29 -6.63 -1.88
N ASN A 154 -16.43 -5.95 -2.02
CA ASN A 154 -17.52 -6.41 -2.87
C ASN A 154 -17.11 -6.47 -4.35
N TRP A 155 -16.25 -5.55 -4.80
CA TRP A 155 -15.70 -5.59 -6.15
C TRP A 155 -14.81 -6.83 -6.35
N VAL A 156 -13.92 -7.12 -5.38
CA VAL A 156 -13.11 -8.35 -5.38
C VAL A 156 -14.00 -9.59 -5.54
N ASN A 157 -15.10 -9.67 -4.79
CA ASN A 157 -15.95 -10.86 -4.71
C ASN A 157 -16.84 -11.07 -5.94
N GLU A 158 -17.48 -10.01 -6.41
CA GLU A 158 -18.60 -10.14 -7.33
C GLU A 158 -18.33 -9.42 -8.64
N LYS A 159 -18.06 -8.11 -8.57
CA LYS A 159 -17.96 -7.27 -9.78
C LYS A 159 -16.70 -7.53 -10.61
N SER A 160 -15.64 -8.07 -10.02
CA SER A 160 -14.41 -8.41 -10.73
C SER A 160 -14.54 -9.69 -11.57
N VAL A 161 -15.48 -10.58 -11.25
CA VAL A 161 -15.66 -11.89 -11.90
C VAL A 161 -15.80 -11.79 -13.42
N PRO A 162 -16.64 -10.89 -13.98
CA PRO A 162 -16.74 -10.74 -15.44
C PRO A 162 -15.59 -9.94 -16.07
N LEU A 163 -14.66 -9.38 -15.29
CA LEU A 163 -13.65 -8.43 -15.79
C LEU A 163 -12.24 -9.02 -15.84
N VAL A 164 -11.85 -9.78 -14.82
CA VAL A 164 -10.49 -10.28 -14.64
C VAL A 164 -10.53 -11.67 -14.01
N ASP A 165 -9.42 -12.41 -14.02
CA ASP A 165 -9.27 -13.63 -13.22
C ASP A 165 -8.75 -13.30 -11.81
N ASP A 166 -8.46 -14.32 -11.00
CA ASP A 166 -7.96 -14.15 -9.63
C ASP A 166 -6.61 -13.40 -9.58
N TYR A 167 -5.73 -13.68 -10.54
CA TYR A 167 -4.45 -13.01 -10.68
C TYR A 167 -4.63 -11.52 -11.03
N GLY A 168 -5.53 -11.22 -11.97
CA GLY A 168 -5.84 -9.86 -12.39
C GLY A 168 -6.44 -9.00 -11.28
N VAL A 169 -7.20 -9.58 -10.33
CA VAL A 169 -7.65 -8.85 -9.14
C VAL A 169 -6.47 -8.40 -8.28
N GLY A 170 -5.53 -9.30 -8.01
CA GLY A 170 -4.30 -8.96 -7.26
C GLY A 170 -3.53 -7.83 -7.94
N TRP A 171 -3.28 -7.98 -9.25
CA TRP A 171 -2.58 -6.96 -10.05
C TRP A 171 -3.30 -5.59 -10.07
N VAL A 172 -4.64 -5.57 -10.15
CA VAL A 172 -5.42 -4.32 -10.07
C VAL A 172 -5.16 -3.62 -8.74
N PHE A 173 -5.18 -4.34 -7.62
CA PHE A 173 -4.91 -3.74 -6.31
C PHE A 173 -3.45 -3.37 -6.10
N GLU A 174 -2.49 -4.15 -6.60
CA GLU A 174 -1.08 -3.75 -6.63
C GLU A 174 -0.87 -2.42 -7.37
N THR A 175 -1.63 -2.20 -8.43
CA THR A 175 -1.62 -0.94 -9.20
C THR A 175 -2.29 0.21 -8.45
N LEU A 176 -3.14 -0.07 -7.47
CA LEU A 176 -4.03 0.93 -6.85
C LEU A 176 -3.78 1.18 -5.37
N TRP A 177 -2.94 0.41 -4.66
CA TRP A 177 -2.82 0.52 -3.20
C TRP A 177 -2.52 1.94 -2.72
N HIS A 178 -1.61 2.65 -3.38
CA HIS A 178 -1.32 4.04 -3.04
C HIS A 178 -2.56 4.93 -3.19
N ILE A 179 -3.37 4.77 -4.25
CA ILE A 179 -4.62 5.52 -4.46
C ILE A 179 -5.73 5.10 -3.47
N VAL A 180 -5.81 3.81 -3.14
CA VAL A 180 -6.69 3.30 -2.08
C VAL A 180 -6.44 4.05 -0.78
N PHE A 181 -5.18 4.32 -0.45
CA PHE A 181 -4.77 5.12 0.70
C PHE A 181 -4.54 6.60 0.38
N GLY A 182 -5.20 7.16 -0.63
CA GLY A 182 -5.32 8.60 -0.84
C GLY A 182 -4.07 9.29 -1.37
N MET A 183 -3.14 8.55 -1.98
CA MET A 183 -2.01 9.11 -2.73
C MET A 183 -2.45 9.48 -4.15
N GLU A 184 -1.64 10.29 -4.83
CA GLU A 184 -1.89 10.71 -6.22
C GLU A 184 -1.80 9.53 -7.21
N GLY A 185 -2.39 9.68 -8.40
CA GLY A 185 -2.40 8.64 -9.43
C GLY A 185 -1.02 8.14 -9.83
N VAL A 186 -0.03 9.05 -9.88
CA VAL A 186 1.38 8.73 -10.12
C VAL A 186 2.20 9.02 -8.86
N GLN A 187 2.65 7.99 -8.17
CA GLN A 187 3.57 8.11 -7.04
C GLN A 187 5.00 7.88 -7.51
N LEU A 188 5.73 8.97 -7.74
CA LEU A 188 7.19 8.91 -7.87
C LEU A 188 7.82 8.90 -6.48
N LEU A 189 8.89 8.14 -6.28
CA LEU A 189 9.75 8.38 -5.12
C LEU A 189 10.20 9.83 -5.19
N PRO A 190 10.03 10.63 -4.11
CA PRO A 190 10.69 11.90 -4.05
C PRO A 190 12.18 11.61 -4.19
N SER A 191 12.78 12.09 -5.27
CA SER A 191 14.24 12.20 -5.25
C SER A 191 14.57 13.03 -4.01
N LEU A 192 15.66 12.71 -3.31
CA LEU A 192 16.13 13.52 -2.18
C LEU A 192 16.31 15.01 -2.56
N ARG A 193 16.31 15.36 -3.86
CA ARG A 193 16.41 16.71 -4.40
C ARG A 193 15.08 17.45 -4.55
N THR A 194 13.94 16.76 -4.52
CA THR A 194 12.62 17.33 -4.84
C THR A 194 11.64 17.34 -3.67
N MET A 195 12.06 16.92 -2.47
CA MET A 195 11.24 17.09 -1.27
C MET A 195 11.05 18.59 -0.99
N PRO A 196 9.81 19.10 -0.90
CA PRO A 196 9.58 20.48 -0.52
C PRO A 196 10.23 20.74 0.85
N VAL A 197 10.93 21.88 0.97
CA VAL A 197 11.76 22.25 2.13
C VAL A 197 11.03 22.01 3.47
N ARG A 198 9.71 22.17 3.53
CA ARG A 198 8.89 21.90 4.73
C ARG A 198 8.94 20.44 5.23
N GLN A 199 9.02 19.45 4.34
CA GLN A 199 9.18 18.04 4.74
C GLN A 199 10.62 17.73 5.17
N LEU A 200 11.62 18.37 4.55
CA LEU A 200 13.01 18.33 5.03
C LEU A 200 13.11 18.88 6.45
N TRP A 201 12.41 19.98 6.77
CA TRP A 201 12.37 20.51 8.14
C TRP A 201 11.76 19.51 9.13
N MET A 202 10.66 18.83 8.83
CA MET A 202 10.11 17.81 9.74
C MET A 202 11.11 16.69 10.02
N VAL A 203 11.78 16.17 8.98
CA VAL A 203 12.78 15.10 9.11
C VAL A 203 14.00 15.55 9.91
N TRP A 204 14.49 16.77 9.66
CA TRP A 204 15.63 17.34 10.41
C TRP A 204 15.27 17.70 11.85
N THR A 205 14.08 18.24 12.10
CA THR A 205 13.64 18.64 13.45
C THR A 205 13.44 17.41 14.34
N LEU A 206 12.90 16.31 13.79
CA LEU A 206 12.78 15.03 14.50
C LEU A 206 14.15 14.41 14.82
N ALA A 207 15.12 14.51 13.90
CA ALA A 207 16.48 14.02 14.12
C ALA A 207 17.23 14.83 15.21
N ILE A 208 17.06 16.15 15.25
CA ILE A 208 17.68 17.01 16.26
C ILE A 208 17.02 16.83 17.63
N TRP A 209 15.70 16.65 17.68
CA TRP A 209 14.98 16.46 18.95
C TRP A 209 15.36 15.14 19.64
N LYS A 210 15.55 14.04 18.90
CA LYS A 210 16.01 12.76 19.48
C LYS A 210 17.43 12.79 20.02
N ASN A 211 18.35 13.56 19.42
CA ASN A 211 19.72 13.70 19.94
C ASN A 211 19.82 14.61 21.18
N SER A 212 18.76 15.36 21.51
CA SER A 212 18.78 16.33 22.61
C SER A 212 18.28 15.75 23.95
N TYR A 213 17.68 14.55 23.96
CA TYR A 213 17.07 13.94 25.17
C TYR A 213 17.68 12.58 25.58
N GLY A 214 18.85 12.23 25.06
CA GLY A 214 19.52 10.93 25.34
C GLY A 214 20.57 10.92 26.46
N HIS A 215 20.83 12.03 27.15
CA HIS A 215 21.93 12.11 28.13
C HIS A 215 21.57 12.94 29.37
N TYR A 216 20.66 12.47 30.22
CA TYR A 216 20.75 12.75 31.66
C TYR A 216 20.16 11.58 32.45
N GLY A 217 21.04 10.74 32.97
CA GLY A 217 20.70 9.57 33.78
C GLY A 217 21.91 8.98 34.50
N THR A 218 22.22 9.57 35.66
CA THR A 218 22.81 8.95 36.86
C THR A 218 24.21 8.28 36.79
N THR A 219 25.16 8.86 37.52
CA THR A 219 26.02 8.11 38.46
C THR A 219 26.20 8.92 39.76
N LYS A 220 25.90 8.26 40.88
CA LYS A 220 26.23 8.66 42.25
C LYS A 220 27.67 8.22 42.60
N GLU A 221 28.29 9.01 43.48
CA GLU A 221 29.29 8.67 44.52
C GLU A 221 30.54 7.84 44.16
N ALA A 222 31.73 8.43 44.36
CA ALA A 222 32.74 7.93 45.29
C ALA A 222 33.92 8.92 45.43
N ALA A 223 34.28 9.20 46.70
CA ALA A 223 35.47 9.87 47.25
C ALA A 223 35.63 11.40 47.06
#